data_AF-A0A6L3F0C4-F1
#
_entry.id   AF-A0A6L3F0C4-F1
#
_cell.length_a   1.000
_cell.length_b   1.000
_cell.length_c   1.000
_cell.angle_alpha   90.00
_cell.angle_beta   90.00
_cell.angle_gamma   90.00
#
_symmetry.space_group_name_H-M   'P 1'
#
loop_
_entity.id
_entity.type
_entity.pdbx_description
1 polymer ?
#
loop_
_entity_poly.entity_id
_entity_poly.type
_entity_poly.pdbx_seq_one_letter_code
_entity_poly.pdbx_strand_id
1 'polypeptide(L)'
;MSKRMKTFRNEQHGFEIDIPDEWLLAPIPSGSTKEFFQFGNPNEAFNFVIGPLIPERLLERTELEFRLYAQSKNYINLEFGRITVGGKEHVWARYLIQDAMGNKWNKKYMIVFGTTEYSITATCNDPQWFSQREKFWDSIVRSFRLMESRQEDNQKLQARRGKIAGSLYEQAYEAVSKGRYSEARDLLEKCLTENPDHMLAHKELAVVLRQLGDVKGALAHRREVKRLASSDTLNRLNMSVLLDVLGARDEALQEVEELLQMVPNNREGQALKTRLLNNHFNLSYPQHYEQESKLVPGKKCNLKLIYSTVEASKYITLIRLIYQWNTTLSYEEAFRLDRRTRAYITCAVYDAAKSAGLFCQPSETPYGRRPAWFVEGEKTAISLINAAFELSESNCLLEIGPTVREVRAQQKSGVYWEKLLDGFKNKFSSINV
;
A
#
# COMPACT_ATOMS: atom_id res chain seq x y z
N MET A 1 23.40 -35.09 -24.84
CA MET A 1 24.06 -35.98 -23.85
C MET A 1 23.69 -35.49 -22.46
N SER A 2 23.12 -36.36 -21.62
CA SER A 2 22.87 -36.04 -20.21
C SER A 2 24.21 -35.73 -19.55
N LYS A 3 24.40 -34.49 -19.06
CA LYS A 3 25.60 -34.11 -18.30
C LYS A 3 25.58 -34.87 -16.98
N ARG A 4 26.67 -35.55 -16.62
CA ARG A 4 26.77 -36.21 -15.31
C ARG A 4 26.79 -35.14 -14.21
N MET A 5 26.03 -35.40 -13.16
CA MET A 5 25.88 -34.51 -12.01
C MET A 5 26.43 -35.22 -10.77
N LYS A 6 27.11 -34.47 -9.90
CA LYS A 6 27.53 -34.88 -8.56
C LYS A 6 26.78 -34.08 -7.51
N THR A 7 26.47 -34.72 -6.39
CA THR A 7 25.96 -34.00 -5.21
C THR A 7 27.11 -33.33 -4.48
N PHE A 8 27.07 -32.01 -4.38
CA PHE A 8 27.87 -31.25 -3.44
C PHE A 8 27.14 -31.18 -2.10
N ARG A 9 27.82 -31.58 -1.03
CA ARG A 9 27.29 -31.60 0.34
C ARG A 9 28.10 -30.64 1.21
N ASN A 10 27.40 -29.78 1.93
CA ASN A 10 27.99 -28.87 2.90
C ASN A 10 27.43 -29.13 4.29
N GLU A 11 28.21 -29.81 5.13
CA GLU A 11 27.82 -30.19 6.49
C GLU A 11 27.68 -28.97 7.43
N GLN A 12 28.53 -27.95 7.28
CA GLN A 12 28.50 -26.73 8.10
C GLN A 12 27.18 -25.96 7.96
N HIS A 13 26.67 -25.87 6.74
CA HIS A 13 25.40 -25.19 6.43
C HIS A 13 24.23 -26.15 6.29
N GLY A 14 24.47 -27.45 6.33
CA GLY A 14 23.47 -28.50 6.27
C GLY A 14 22.63 -28.44 5.00
N PHE A 15 23.26 -28.39 3.83
CA PHE A 15 22.56 -28.48 2.54
C PHE A 15 23.29 -29.38 1.54
N GLU A 16 22.53 -29.84 0.55
CA GLU A 16 23.01 -30.55 -0.62
C GLU A 16 22.50 -29.86 -1.88
N ILE A 17 23.30 -29.87 -2.94
CA ILE A 17 22.92 -29.39 -4.27
C ILE A 17 23.65 -30.20 -5.34
N ASP A 18 22.95 -30.58 -6.40
CA ASP A 18 23.53 -31.33 -7.51
C ASP A 18 24.14 -30.36 -8.52
N ILE A 19 25.44 -30.50 -8.77
CA ILE A 19 26.22 -29.67 -9.68
C ILE A 19 26.84 -30.53 -10.79
N PRO A 20 27.18 -29.94 -11.95
CA PRO A 20 27.86 -30.68 -13.02
C PRO A 20 29.21 -31.24 -12.54
N ASP A 21 29.54 -32.46 -12.96
CA ASP A 21 30.81 -33.10 -12.61
C ASP A 21 32.00 -32.25 -13.05
N GLU A 22 31.90 -31.64 -14.23
CA GLU A 22 32.94 -30.80 -14.84
C GLU A 22 33.16 -29.46 -14.14
N TRP A 23 32.25 -29.04 -13.26
CA TRP A 23 32.40 -27.77 -12.54
C TRP A 23 33.40 -27.93 -11.39
N LEU A 24 34.38 -27.01 -11.40
CA LEU A 24 35.41 -26.90 -10.38
C LEU A 24 34.92 -25.98 -9.26
N LEU A 25 35.27 -26.32 -8.01
CA LEU A 25 35.11 -25.42 -6.88
C LEU A 25 36.29 -24.44 -6.87
N ALA A 26 36.02 -23.16 -7.08
CA ALA A 26 37.05 -22.14 -7.04
C ALA A 26 37.45 -21.82 -5.58
N PRO A 27 38.73 -21.50 -5.33
CA PRO A 27 39.18 -21.10 -3.99
C PRO A 27 38.47 -19.81 -3.53
N ILE A 28 38.18 -19.73 -2.24
CA ILE A 28 37.47 -18.61 -1.62
C ILE A 28 38.34 -17.34 -1.76
N PRO A 29 37.82 -16.22 -2.28
CA PRO A 29 38.58 -14.97 -2.36
C PRO A 29 39.02 -14.51 -0.97
N SER A 30 40.30 -14.16 -0.83
CA SER A 30 40.87 -13.65 0.42
C SER A 30 40.15 -12.37 0.85
N GLY A 31 39.57 -12.33 2.05
CA GLY A 31 38.90 -11.15 2.63
C GLY A 31 37.37 -11.13 2.54
N SER A 32 36.72 -12.19 2.05
CA SER A 32 35.25 -12.31 2.13
C SER A 32 34.81 -12.56 3.58
N THR A 33 33.97 -11.69 4.12
CA THR A 33 33.28 -11.90 5.41
C THR A 33 32.04 -12.78 5.28
N LYS A 34 31.62 -13.10 4.04
CA LYS A 34 30.48 -13.98 3.74
C LYS A 34 30.97 -15.35 3.30
N GLU A 35 30.27 -16.38 3.74
CA GLU A 35 30.49 -17.76 3.29
C GLU A 35 30.11 -17.87 1.81
N PHE A 36 31.15 -17.98 0.98
CA PHE A 36 31.08 -17.89 -0.48
C PHE A 36 31.63 -19.17 -1.10
N PHE A 37 30.87 -19.77 -2.00
CA PHE A 37 31.31 -20.88 -2.84
C PHE A 37 31.10 -20.50 -4.30
N GLN A 38 32.05 -20.83 -5.16
CA GLN A 38 31.90 -20.61 -6.60
C GLN A 38 32.15 -21.92 -7.32
N PHE A 39 31.13 -22.36 -8.07
CA PHE A 39 31.26 -23.42 -9.05
C PHE A 39 31.28 -22.82 -10.44
N GLY A 40 31.82 -23.53 -11.41
CA GLY A 40 31.72 -23.08 -12.79
C GLY A 40 32.79 -23.64 -13.71
N ASN A 41 32.90 -22.99 -14.85
CA ASN A 41 33.92 -23.19 -15.86
C ASN A 41 34.29 -21.79 -16.44
N PRO A 42 35.23 -21.68 -17.40
CA PRO A 42 35.66 -20.38 -17.92
C PRO A 42 34.55 -19.50 -18.52
N ASN A 43 33.44 -20.09 -18.94
CA ASN A 43 32.33 -19.38 -19.60
C ASN A 43 31.14 -19.13 -18.68
N GLU A 44 31.10 -19.80 -17.52
CA GLU A 44 29.97 -19.79 -16.61
C GLU A 44 30.43 -19.81 -15.15
N ALA A 45 29.91 -18.88 -14.36
CA ALA A 45 30.10 -18.85 -12.93
C ALA A 45 28.78 -19.09 -12.20
N PHE A 46 28.83 -19.86 -11.12
CA PHE A 46 27.70 -20.18 -10.26
C PHE A 46 28.11 -19.89 -8.82
N ASN A 47 27.84 -18.66 -8.42
CA ASN A 47 28.21 -18.12 -7.12
C ASN A 47 27.14 -18.42 -6.10
N PHE A 48 27.55 -18.87 -4.92
CA PHE A 48 26.68 -19.27 -3.84
C PHE A 48 27.10 -18.50 -2.58
N VAL A 49 26.17 -17.73 -2.01
CA VAL A 49 26.40 -16.90 -0.83
C VAL A 49 25.40 -17.27 0.24
N ILE A 50 25.90 -17.57 1.43
CA ILE A 50 25.08 -17.87 2.60
C ILE A 50 25.12 -16.67 3.53
N GLY A 51 23.93 -16.24 3.95
CA GLY A 51 23.79 -15.09 4.85
C GLY A 51 22.73 -15.34 5.92
N PRO A 52 22.93 -14.79 7.13
CA PRO A 52 21.84 -14.65 8.08
C PRO A 52 20.84 -13.63 7.53
N LEU A 53 19.57 -14.03 7.42
CA LEU A 53 18.49 -13.13 7.06
C LEU A 53 17.58 -12.87 8.27
N ILE A 54 17.20 -11.60 8.43
CA ILE A 54 16.09 -11.14 9.28
C ILE A 54 14.80 -11.84 8.81
N PRO A 55 13.87 -12.20 9.72
CA PRO A 55 12.71 -13.07 9.49
C PRO A 55 12.14 -13.11 8.08
N GLU A 56 11.88 -14.34 7.63
CA GLU A 56 11.22 -14.72 6.38
C GLU A 56 10.19 -13.67 5.92
N ARG A 57 10.49 -13.00 4.81
CA ARG A 57 9.72 -11.87 4.28
C ARG A 57 8.78 -12.33 3.16
N LEU A 58 7.73 -11.56 2.93
CA LEU A 58 6.89 -11.69 1.73
C LEU A 58 7.75 -11.66 0.46
N LEU A 59 7.42 -12.50 -0.52
CA LEU A 59 8.18 -12.62 -1.77
C LEU A 59 8.22 -11.28 -2.53
N GLU A 60 7.14 -10.51 -2.48
CA GLU A 60 7.00 -9.19 -3.07
C GLU A 60 7.96 -8.17 -2.44
N ARG A 61 8.24 -8.32 -1.14
CA ARG A 61 9.22 -7.48 -0.44
C ARG A 61 10.64 -7.82 -0.85
N THR A 62 10.95 -9.11 -1.01
CA THR A 62 12.23 -9.58 -1.55
C THR A 62 12.47 -9.01 -2.96
N GLU A 63 11.44 -9.03 -3.83
CA GLU A 63 11.52 -8.39 -5.15
C GLU A 63 11.77 -6.89 -5.07
N LEU A 64 11.02 -6.17 -4.22
CA LEU A 64 11.15 -4.72 -4.09
C LEU A 64 12.56 -4.33 -3.64
N GLU A 65 13.10 -5.02 -2.64
CA GLU A 65 14.45 -4.76 -2.13
C GLU A 65 15.51 -5.04 -3.21
N PHE A 66 15.37 -6.14 -3.95
CA PHE A 66 16.28 -6.42 -5.06
C PHE A 66 16.13 -5.39 -6.20
N ARG A 67 14.92 -4.92 -6.48
CA ARG A 67 14.65 -3.87 -7.48
C ARG A 67 15.36 -2.57 -7.11
N LEU A 68 15.26 -2.13 -5.85
CA LEU A 68 15.96 -0.96 -5.34
C LEU A 68 17.48 -1.13 -5.40
N TYR A 69 17.98 -2.32 -5.04
CA TYR A 69 19.40 -2.64 -5.16
C TYR A 69 19.88 -2.60 -6.62
N ALA A 70 19.18 -3.26 -7.53
CA ALA A 70 19.49 -3.29 -8.95
C ALA A 70 19.49 -1.88 -9.57
N GLN A 71 18.54 -1.04 -9.18
CA GLN A 71 18.49 0.37 -9.58
C GLN A 71 19.73 1.13 -9.08
N SER A 72 20.12 0.94 -7.80
CA SER A 72 21.33 1.58 -7.25
C SER A 72 22.63 1.15 -7.94
N LYS A 73 22.62 -0.01 -8.61
CA LYS A 73 23.75 -0.58 -9.35
C LYS A 73 23.64 -0.40 -10.86
N ASN A 74 22.61 0.28 -11.36
CA ASN A 74 22.33 0.48 -12.79
C ASN A 74 22.25 -0.84 -13.59
N TYR A 75 21.67 -1.89 -13.01
CA TYR A 75 21.40 -3.12 -13.76
C TYR A 75 20.27 -2.91 -14.77
N ILE A 76 20.38 -3.53 -15.93
CA ILE A 76 19.40 -3.38 -17.02
C ILE A 76 18.71 -4.72 -17.34
N ASN A 77 17.58 -4.68 -18.05
CA ASN A 77 16.76 -5.86 -18.37
C ASN A 77 16.36 -6.69 -17.13
N LEU A 78 15.96 -6.01 -16.05
CA LEU A 78 15.55 -6.66 -14.80
C LEU A 78 14.17 -7.31 -14.95
N GLU A 79 14.13 -8.63 -14.79
CA GLU A 79 12.91 -9.44 -14.76
C GLU A 79 12.87 -10.29 -13.49
N PHE A 80 11.68 -10.61 -13.00
CA PHE A 80 11.48 -11.44 -11.82
C PHE A 80 10.60 -12.64 -12.14
N GLY A 81 10.73 -13.69 -11.34
CA GLY A 81 9.78 -14.79 -11.33
C GLY A 81 9.91 -15.66 -10.09
N ARG A 82 9.26 -16.82 -10.16
CA ARG A 82 9.14 -17.77 -9.06
C ARG A 82 9.85 -19.09 -9.36
N ILE A 83 10.34 -19.73 -8.31
CA ILE A 83 10.91 -21.08 -8.37
C ILE A 83 10.55 -21.84 -7.09
N THR A 84 10.17 -23.11 -7.24
CA THR A 84 9.88 -23.99 -6.11
C THR A 84 11.11 -24.82 -5.78
N VAL A 85 11.60 -24.70 -4.55
CA VAL A 85 12.77 -25.41 -4.02
C VAL A 85 12.40 -25.94 -2.63
N GLY A 86 12.63 -27.23 -2.38
CA GLY A 86 12.28 -27.87 -1.11
C GLY A 86 10.79 -27.74 -0.73
N GLY A 87 9.88 -27.77 -1.71
CA GLY A 87 8.44 -27.63 -1.49
C GLY A 87 7.95 -26.21 -1.21
N LYS A 88 8.85 -25.21 -1.21
CA LYS A 88 8.52 -23.80 -0.96
C LYS A 88 8.81 -22.94 -2.19
N GLU A 89 7.99 -21.91 -2.42
CA GLU A 89 8.22 -20.92 -3.47
C GLU A 89 9.22 -19.83 -3.03
N HIS A 90 10.09 -19.44 -3.96
CA HIS A 90 11.13 -18.42 -3.78
C HIS A 90 11.20 -17.50 -5.00
N VAL A 91 11.95 -16.41 -4.87
CA VAL A 91 12.12 -15.40 -5.92
C VAL A 91 13.41 -15.64 -6.70
N TRP A 92 13.35 -15.48 -8.02
CA TRP A 92 14.54 -15.25 -8.83
C TRP A 92 14.44 -13.92 -9.58
N ALA A 93 15.60 -13.35 -9.93
CA ALA A 93 15.73 -12.16 -10.75
C ALA A 93 16.74 -12.41 -11.87
N ARG A 94 16.39 -12.01 -13.09
CA ARG A 94 17.26 -11.98 -14.26
C ARG A 94 17.64 -10.54 -14.56
N TYR A 95 18.90 -10.29 -14.88
CA TYR A 95 19.38 -8.95 -15.20
C TYR A 95 20.69 -8.99 -15.98
N LEU A 96 21.00 -7.89 -16.66
CA LEU A 96 22.22 -7.67 -17.41
C LEU A 96 23.09 -6.64 -16.67
N ILE A 97 24.37 -6.98 -16.50
CA ILE A 97 25.40 -6.03 -16.09
C ILE A 97 26.20 -5.62 -17.33
N GLN A 98 26.43 -4.33 -17.47
CA GLN A 98 27.36 -3.75 -18.45
C GLN A 98 28.55 -3.16 -17.70
N ASP A 99 29.72 -3.78 -17.87
CA ASP A 99 30.97 -3.27 -17.32
C ASP A 99 32.05 -3.20 -18.42
N ALA A 100 33.26 -2.76 -18.04
CA ALA A 100 34.38 -2.62 -18.97
C ALA A 100 34.80 -3.95 -19.65
N MET A 101 34.37 -5.10 -19.13
CA MET A 101 34.62 -6.43 -19.69
C MET A 101 33.47 -6.91 -20.60
N GLY A 102 32.44 -6.10 -20.80
CA GLY A 102 31.31 -6.37 -21.68
C GLY A 102 30.01 -6.72 -20.97
N ASN A 103 29.11 -7.37 -21.71
CA ASN A 103 27.79 -7.78 -21.23
C ASN A 103 27.89 -9.07 -20.41
N LYS A 104 27.38 -9.04 -19.17
CA LYS A 104 27.29 -10.22 -18.31
C LYS A 104 25.85 -10.49 -17.93
N TRP A 105 25.32 -11.60 -18.42
CA TRP A 105 23.96 -12.03 -18.13
C TRP A 105 23.92 -12.77 -16.81
N ASN A 106 23.00 -12.39 -15.94
CA ASN A 106 22.90 -12.93 -14.59
C ASN A 106 21.49 -13.44 -14.33
N LYS A 107 21.40 -14.57 -13.62
CA LYS A 107 20.19 -15.02 -12.95
C LYS A 107 20.50 -15.28 -11.48
N LYS A 108 19.87 -14.49 -10.62
CA LYS A 108 20.00 -14.58 -9.17
C LYS A 108 18.77 -15.27 -8.57
N TYR A 109 18.99 -16.26 -7.72
CA TYR A 109 17.99 -16.97 -6.95
C TYR A 109 18.14 -16.58 -5.48
N MET A 110 17.05 -16.18 -4.85
CA MET A 110 17.00 -15.76 -3.45
C MET A 110 16.21 -16.82 -2.67
N ILE A 111 16.89 -17.90 -2.29
CA ILE A 111 16.27 -19.05 -1.62
C ILE A 111 16.33 -18.83 -0.11
N VAL A 112 15.19 -18.93 0.58
CA VAL A 112 15.12 -18.63 2.02
C VAL A 112 14.46 -19.78 2.76
N PHE A 113 15.13 -20.31 3.77
CA PHE A 113 14.57 -21.27 4.71
C PHE A 113 14.79 -20.78 6.14
N GLY A 114 13.70 -20.55 6.88
CA GLY A 114 13.76 -20.00 8.24
C GLY A 114 14.45 -18.63 8.25
N THR A 115 15.62 -18.56 8.87
CA THR A 115 16.45 -17.34 8.99
C THR A 115 17.71 -17.37 8.13
N THR A 116 17.83 -18.34 7.21
CA THR A 116 19.01 -18.46 6.35
C THR A 116 18.63 -18.16 4.90
N GLU A 117 19.36 -17.22 4.30
CA GLU A 117 19.31 -16.94 2.87
C GLU A 117 20.44 -17.69 2.17
N TYR A 118 20.09 -18.37 1.09
CA TYR A 118 20.96 -18.99 0.11
C TYR A 118 20.82 -18.22 -1.21
N SER A 119 21.69 -17.23 -1.39
CA SER A 119 21.73 -16.38 -2.58
C SER A 119 22.60 -17.07 -3.65
N ILE A 120 22.00 -17.49 -4.75
CA ILE A 120 22.70 -18.15 -5.85
C ILE A 120 22.73 -17.23 -7.06
N THR A 121 23.88 -16.95 -7.66
CA THR A 121 23.99 -16.12 -8.86
C THR A 121 24.71 -16.88 -9.96
N ALA A 122 23.96 -17.27 -10.99
CA ALA A 122 24.51 -17.83 -12.21
C ALA A 122 24.82 -16.69 -13.20
N THR A 123 26.01 -16.73 -13.79
CA THR A 123 26.51 -15.69 -14.71
C THR A 123 27.08 -16.35 -15.97
N CYS A 124 26.77 -15.78 -17.14
CA CYS A 124 27.45 -16.11 -18.39
C CYS A 124 27.68 -14.86 -19.26
N ASN A 125 28.70 -14.92 -20.12
CA ASN A 125 29.06 -13.80 -21.00
C ASN A 125 28.48 -13.96 -22.42
N ASP A 126 27.93 -15.13 -22.76
CA ASP A 126 27.36 -15.43 -24.08
C ASP A 126 25.83 -15.23 -24.11
N PRO A 127 25.30 -14.30 -24.93
CA PRO A 127 23.87 -14.01 -25.04
C PRO A 127 23.05 -15.11 -25.73
N GLN A 128 23.59 -15.82 -26.73
CA GLN A 128 22.86 -16.90 -27.43
C GLN A 128 22.75 -18.15 -26.55
N TRP A 129 23.74 -18.34 -25.69
CA TRP A 129 23.79 -19.49 -24.79
C TRP A 129 22.89 -19.33 -23.55
N PHE A 130 22.67 -18.09 -23.08
CA PHE A 130 21.92 -17.78 -21.86
C PHE A 130 20.56 -18.47 -21.78
N SER A 131 19.72 -18.37 -22.83
CA SER A 131 18.36 -18.91 -22.82
C SER A 131 18.33 -20.45 -22.64
N GLN A 132 19.36 -21.14 -23.13
CA GLN A 132 19.50 -22.60 -22.96
C GLN A 132 20.05 -22.95 -21.58
N ARG A 133 20.97 -22.14 -21.05
CA ARG A 133 21.58 -22.34 -19.72
C ARG A 133 20.63 -22.03 -18.58
N GLU A 134 19.69 -21.10 -18.79
CA GLU A 134 18.71 -20.72 -17.78
C GLU A 134 17.91 -21.91 -17.26
N LYS A 135 17.36 -22.74 -18.16
CA LYS A 135 16.63 -23.96 -17.78
C LYS A 135 17.51 -24.96 -17.02
N PHE A 136 18.80 -25.00 -17.36
CA PHE A 136 19.75 -25.87 -16.69
C PHE A 136 20.09 -25.38 -15.28
N TRP A 137 20.32 -24.07 -15.11
CA TRP A 137 20.51 -23.47 -13.78
C TRP A 137 19.28 -23.66 -12.90
N ASP A 138 18.07 -23.50 -13.46
CA ASP A 138 16.83 -23.79 -12.73
C ASP A 138 16.79 -25.25 -12.25
N SER A 139 17.27 -26.21 -13.05
CA SER A 139 17.35 -27.63 -12.65
C SER A 139 18.35 -27.85 -11.51
N ILE A 140 19.52 -27.19 -11.54
CA ILE A 140 20.52 -27.22 -10.47
C ILE A 140 19.91 -26.65 -9.18
N VAL A 141 19.29 -25.47 -9.24
CA VAL A 141 18.70 -24.83 -8.07
C VAL A 141 17.54 -25.65 -7.50
N ARG A 142 16.74 -26.33 -8.34
CA ARG A 142 15.68 -27.24 -7.89
C ARG A 142 16.20 -28.48 -7.16
N SER A 143 17.44 -28.89 -7.41
CA SER A 143 18.07 -30.01 -6.68
C SER A 143 18.51 -29.64 -5.26
N PHE A 144 18.53 -28.34 -4.93
CA PHE A 144 18.89 -27.85 -3.61
C PHE A 144 17.93 -28.40 -2.55
N ARG A 145 18.51 -28.95 -1.49
CA ARG A 145 17.79 -29.56 -0.37
C ARG A 145 18.53 -29.34 0.93
N LEU A 146 17.79 -29.02 1.98
CA LEU A 146 18.33 -28.96 3.33
C LEU A 146 18.53 -30.37 3.87
N MET A 147 19.62 -30.57 4.62
CA MET A 147 19.84 -31.78 5.40
C MET A 147 18.86 -31.86 6.56
N GLU A 148 18.58 -33.07 7.04
CA GLU A 148 17.54 -33.37 8.05
C GLU A 148 17.69 -32.52 9.32
N SER A 149 18.92 -32.36 9.84
CA SER A 149 19.20 -31.51 11.01
C SER A 149 18.73 -30.06 10.84
N ARG A 150 18.97 -29.46 9.66
CA ARG A 150 18.52 -28.10 9.34
C ARG A 150 17.02 -28.02 9.10
N GLN A 151 16.41 -29.07 8.57
CA GLN A 151 14.97 -29.13 8.43
C GLN A 151 14.29 -29.12 9.80
N GLU A 152 14.77 -29.93 10.74
CA GLU A 152 14.26 -29.95 12.12
C GLU A 152 14.41 -28.61 12.83
N ASP A 153 15.58 -27.98 12.74
CA ASP A 153 15.84 -26.67 13.36
C ASP A 153 14.89 -25.60 12.83
N ASN A 154 14.67 -25.58 11.51
CA ASN A 154 13.71 -24.67 10.88
C ASN A 154 12.27 -24.97 11.33
N GLN A 155 11.86 -26.23 11.43
CA GLN A 155 10.53 -26.59 11.93
C GLN A 155 10.33 -26.15 13.39
N LYS A 156 11.32 -26.40 14.26
CA LYS A 156 11.31 -25.96 15.67
C LYS A 156 11.22 -24.44 15.77
N LEU A 157 11.97 -23.72 14.94
CA LEU A 157 11.93 -22.25 14.88
C LEU A 157 10.55 -21.74 14.43
N GLN A 158 9.97 -22.31 13.37
CA GLN A 158 8.64 -21.91 12.90
C GLN A 158 7.56 -22.18 13.94
N ALA A 159 7.61 -23.34 14.62
CA ALA A 159 6.70 -23.65 15.71
C ALA A 159 6.82 -22.63 16.86
N ARG A 160 8.05 -22.21 17.20
CA ARG A 160 8.28 -21.17 18.22
C ARG A 160 7.72 -19.82 17.77
N ARG A 161 7.97 -19.38 16.54
CA ARG A 161 7.44 -18.12 15.99
C ARG A 161 5.93 -18.12 15.91
N GLY A 162 5.31 -19.23 15.52
CA GLY A 162 3.85 -19.41 15.55
C GLY A 162 3.26 -19.21 16.95
N LYS A 163 3.90 -19.74 17.99
CA LYS A 163 3.49 -19.51 19.39
C LYS A 163 3.61 -18.05 19.81
N ILE A 164 4.71 -17.38 19.43
CA ILE A 164 4.92 -15.96 19.73
C ILE A 164 3.86 -15.10 19.00
N ALA A 165 3.61 -15.37 17.72
CA ALA A 165 2.58 -14.69 16.94
C ALA A 165 1.19 -14.85 17.57
N GLY A 166 0.82 -16.06 17.98
CA GLY A 166 -0.45 -16.31 18.69
C GLY A 166 -0.59 -15.50 19.96
N SER A 167 0.45 -15.46 20.80
CA SER A 167 0.44 -14.66 22.04
C SER A 167 0.37 -13.16 21.79
N LEU A 168 1.05 -12.65 20.75
CA LEU A 168 0.98 -11.25 20.34
C LEU A 168 -0.42 -10.89 19.84
N TYR A 169 -1.05 -11.78 19.07
CA TYR A 169 -2.42 -11.61 18.60
C TYR A 169 -3.43 -11.56 19.75
N GLU A 170 -3.32 -12.46 20.74
CA GLU A 170 -4.20 -12.46 21.92
C GLU A 170 -4.11 -11.14 22.70
N GLN A 171 -2.90 -10.63 22.93
CA GLN A 171 -2.69 -9.33 23.57
C GLN A 171 -3.25 -8.18 22.74
N ALA A 172 -3.06 -8.21 21.42
CA ALA A 172 -3.62 -7.21 20.53
C ALA A 172 -5.14 -7.21 20.56
N TYR A 173 -5.76 -8.39 20.53
CA TYR A 173 -7.21 -8.54 20.59
C TYR A 173 -7.79 -7.98 21.90
N GLU A 174 -7.11 -8.22 23.02
CA GLU A 174 -7.45 -7.61 24.30
C GLU A 174 -7.34 -6.07 24.24
N ALA A 175 -6.26 -5.54 23.67
CA ALA A 175 -6.06 -4.10 23.49
C ALA A 175 -7.16 -3.48 22.61
N VAL A 176 -7.58 -4.15 21.53
CA VAL A 176 -8.73 -3.74 20.69
C VAL A 176 -10.01 -3.67 21.52
N SER A 177 -10.30 -4.70 22.33
CA SER A 177 -11.49 -4.75 23.19
C SER A 177 -11.55 -3.61 24.21
N LYS A 178 -10.39 -3.09 24.62
CA LYS A 178 -10.21 -1.96 25.54
C LYS A 178 -10.09 -0.60 24.82
N GLY A 179 -10.23 -0.57 23.50
CA GLY A 179 -10.14 0.65 22.68
C GLY A 179 -8.73 1.22 22.54
N ARG A 180 -7.68 0.47 22.91
CA ARG A 180 -6.27 0.91 22.85
C ARG A 180 -5.69 0.65 21.46
N TYR A 181 -6.22 1.34 20.45
CA TYR A 181 -5.94 1.05 19.04
C TYR A 181 -4.47 1.24 18.62
N SER A 182 -3.75 2.22 19.17
CA SER A 182 -2.32 2.42 18.86
C SER A 182 -1.45 1.25 19.37
N GLU A 183 -1.72 0.77 20.59
CA GLU A 183 -1.04 -0.41 21.15
C GLU A 183 -1.37 -1.67 20.34
N ALA A 184 -2.65 -1.85 19.99
CA ALA A 184 -3.09 -2.97 19.17
C ALA A 184 -2.39 -3.00 17.82
N ARG A 185 -2.22 -1.84 17.15
CA ARG A 185 -1.47 -1.75 15.89
C ARG A 185 -0.05 -2.30 16.06
N ASP A 186 0.68 -1.81 17.05
CA ASP A 186 2.08 -2.18 17.26
C ASP A 186 2.22 -3.68 17.59
N LEU A 187 1.29 -4.25 18.36
CA LEU A 187 1.25 -5.69 18.66
C LEU A 187 0.92 -6.53 17.42
N LEU A 188 -0.02 -6.09 16.59
CA LEU A 188 -0.40 -6.78 15.35
C LEU A 188 0.71 -6.72 14.31
N GLU A 189 1.44 -5.61 14.19
CA GLU A 189 2.62 -5.52 13.32
C GLU A 189 3.74 -6.46 13.77
N LYS A 190 3.97 -6.58 15.09
CA LYS A 190 4.90 -7.59 15.64
C LYS A 190 4.40 -9.01 15.37
N CYS A 191 3.10 -9.27 15.54
CA CYS A 191 2.49 -10.56 15.21
C CYS A 191 2.75 -10.93 13.75
N LEU A 192 2.54 -10.00 12.82
CA LEU A 192 2.77 -10.21 11.39
C LEU A 192 4.26 -10.28 11.02
N THR A 193 5.15 -9.74 11.85
CA THR A 193 6.59 -9.96 11.72
C THR A 193 6.97 -11.40 12.08
N GLU A 194 6.30 -12.01 13.06
CA GLU A 194 6.52 -13.40 13.45
C GLU A 194 5.83 -14.41 12.53
N ASN A 195 4.61 -14.08 12.09
CA ASN A 195 3.85 -14.88 11.14
C ASN A 195 3.17 -13.96 10.10
N PRO A 196 3.80 -13.74 8.94
CA PRO A 196 3.26 -12.90 7.87
C PRO A 196 1.92 -13.36 7.31
N ASP A 197 1.60 -14.66 7.42
CA ASP A 197 0.36 -15.23 6.90
C ASP A 197 -0.73 -15.36 8.00
N HIS A 198 -0.56 -14.70 9.15
CA HIS A 198 -1.55 -14.74 10.24
C HIS A 198 -2.84 -13.97 9.86
N MET A 199 -3.75 -14.66 9.18
CA MET A 199 -4.97 -14.09 8.61
C MET A 199 -5.80 -13.27 9.62
N LEU A 200 -5.97 -13.75 10.85
CA LEU A 200 -6.73 -13.01 11.86
C LEU A 200 -6.05 -11.70 12.26
N ALA A 201 -4.72 -11.64 12.24
CA ALA A 201 -3.97 -10.43 12.57
C ALA A 201 -4.13 -9.39 11.45
N HIS A 202 -4.14 -9.81 10.18
CA HIS A 202 -4.49 -8.92 9.08
C HIS A 202 -5.92 -8.38 9.16
N LYS A 203 -6.90 -9.22 9.54
CA LYS A 203 -8.30 -8.79 9.73
C LYS A 203 -8.41 -7.73 10.83
N GLU A 204 -7.82 -7.99 11.99
CA GLU A 204 -7.85 -7.07 13.13
C GLU A 204 -7.06 -5.79 12.84
N LEU A 205 -5.89 -5.88 12.20
CA LEU A 205 -5.09 -4.71 11.87
C LEU A 205 -5.83 -3.80 10.89
N ALA A 206 -6.58 -4.36 9.94
CA ALA A 206 -7.44 -3.56 9.08
C ALA A 206 -8.56 -2.83 9.85
N VAL A 207 -9.13 -3.45 10.90
CA VAL A 207 -10.12 -2.78 11.77
C VAL A 207 -9.45 -1.65 12.55
N VAL A 208 -8.31 -1.93 13.18
CA VAL A 208 -7.53 -0.97 13.96
C VAL A 208 -7.11 0.23 13.12
N LEU A 209 -6.53 0.02 11.94
CA LEU A 209 -6.10 1.09 11.06
C LEU A 209 -7.27 1.94 10.57
N ARG A 210 -8.43 1.33 10.29
CA ARG A 210 -9.65 2.09 9.96
C ARG A 210 -10.07 3.00 11.12
N GLN A 211 -10.02 2.52 12.38
CA GLN A 211 -10.34 3.35 13.55
C GLN A 211 -9.33 4.47 13.77
N LEU A 212 -8.05 4.24 13.46
CA LEU A 212 -7.00 5.25 13.47
C LEU A 212 -7.04 6.19 12.25
N GLY A 213 -7.97 5.98 11.32
CA GLY A 213 -8.16 6.82 10.12
C GLY A 213 -7.28 6.46 8.92
N ASP A 214 -6.40 5.46 9.03
CA ASP A 214 -5.62 4.94 7.91
C ASP A 214 -6.40 3.91 7.08
N VAL A 215 -7.32 4.43 6.27
CA VAL A 215 -8.17 3.61 5.39
C VAL A 215 -7.35 2.90 4.29
N LYS A 216 -6.23 3.49 3.86
CA LYS A 216 -5.37 2.89 2.82
C LYS A 216 -4.60 1.70 3.36
N GLY A 217 -4.00 1.83 4.54
CA GLY A 217 -3.35 0.72 5.25
C GLY A 217 -4.35 -0.40 5.58
N ALA A 218 -5.56 -0.04 6.00
CA ALA A 218 -6.63 -1.01 6.22
C ALA A 218 -6.97 -1.83 4.96
N LEU A 219 -7.08 -1.18 3.81
CA LEU A 219 -7.34 -1.86 2.54
C LEU A 219 -6.19 -2.79 2.15
N ALA A 220 -4.93 -2.41 2.38
CA ALA A 220 -3.77 -3.25 2.10
C ALA A 220 -3.84 -4.58 2.87
N HIS A 221 -4.13 -4.55 4.17
CA HIS A 221 -4.28 -5.78 4.94
C HIS A 221 -5.51 -6.60 4.54
N ARG A 222 -6.60 -5.97 4.10
CA ARG A 222 -7.76 -6.71 3.56
C ARG A 222 -7.45 -7.40 2.23
N ARG A 223 -6.58 -6.83 1.40
CA ARG A 223 -6.04 -7.49 0.20
C ARG A 223 -5.21 -8.73 0.56
N GLU A 224 -4.40 -8.67 1.62
CA GLU A 224 -3.71 -9.87 2.14
C GLU A 224 -4.69 -10.93 2.64
N VAL A 225 -5.77 -10.54 3.33
CA VAL A 225 -6.83 -11.51 3.70
C VAL A 225 -7.47 -12.13 2.45
N LYS A 226 -7.72 -11.36 1.38
CA LYS A 226 -8.23 -11.90 0.11
C LYS A 226 -7.24 -12.85 -0.56
N ARG A 227 -5.92 -12.61 -0.45
CA ARG A 227 -4.87 -13.53 -0.92
C ARG A 227 -4.88 -14.85 -0.14
N LEU A 228 -4.98 -14.77 1.19
CA LEU A 228 -4.96 -15.93 2.09
C LEU A 228 -6.28 -16.73 2.07
N ALA A 229 -7.41 -16.06 1.90
CA ALA A 229 -8.74 -16.63 1.94
C ALA A 229 -9.65 -15.94 0.89
N SER A 230 -9.49 -16.31 -0.37
CA SER A 230 -10.23 -15.74 -1.50
C SER A 230 -11.74 -16.00 -1.45
N SER A 231 -12.18 -16.98 -0.67
CA SER A 231 -13.58 -17.34 -0.43
C SER A 231 -14.22 -16.59 0.75
N ASP A 232 -13.48 -15.72 1.45
CA ASP A 232 -14.02 -14.93 2.57
C ASP A 232 -14.91 -13.79 2.07
N THR A 233 -16.22 -14.07 2.03
CA THR A 233 -17.26 -13.12 1.58
C THR A 233 -17.38 -11.90 2.49
N LEU A 234 -17.17 -12.08 3.80
CA LEU A 234 -17.16 -10.96 4.76
C LEU A 234 -15.97 -10.03 4.52
N ASN A 235 -14.80 -10.59 4.18
CA ASN A 235 -13.64 -9.78 3.80
C ASN A 235 -13.91 -8.96 2.53
N ARG A 236 -14.54 -9.57 1.51
CA ARG A 236 -14.91 -8.86 0.27
C ARG A 236 -15.84 -7.69 0.54
N LEU A 237 -16.88 -7.88 1.33
CA LEU A 237 -17.77 -6.79 1.73
C LEU A 237 -17.00 -5.65 2.43
N ASN A 238 -16.15 -5.99 3.39
CA ASN A 238 -15.33 -5.02 4.10
C ASN A 238 -14.36 -4.28 3.18
N MET A 239 -13.76 -4.96 2.19
CA MET A 239 -12.94 -4.35 1.15
C MET A 239 -13.75 -3.36 0.33
N SER A 240 -14.93 -3.74 -0.17
CA SER A 240 -15.80 -2.86 -0.94
C SER A 240 -16.20 -1.61 -0.17
N VAL A 241 -16.45 -1.73 1.14
CA VAL A 241 -16.72 -0.59 2.02
C VAL A 241 -15.50 0.33 2.10
N LEU A 242 -14.28 -0.21 2.27
CA LEU A 242 -13.06 0.60 2.31
C LEU A 242 -12.76 1.26 0.95
N LEU A 243 -12.99 0.56 -0.15
CA LEU A 243 -12.83 1.09 -1.52
C LEU A 243 -13.82 2.22 -1.78
N ASP A 244 -15.07 2.07 -1.37
CA ASP A 244 -16.07 3.16 -1.36
C ASP A 244 -15.62 4.33 -0.47
N VAL A 245 -14.98 4.08 0.68
CA VAL A 245 -14.38 5.14 1.52
C VAL A 245 -13.31 5.92 0.78
N LEU A 246 -12.54 5.25 -0.05
CA LEU A 246 -11.44 5.84 -0.82
C LEU A 246 -11.90 6.44 -2.15
N GLY A 247 -13.18 6.28 -2.52
CA GLY A 247 -13.72 6.71 -3.82
C GLY A 247 -13.30 5.81 -4.99
N ALA A 248 -12.71 4.65 -4.73
CA ALA A 248 -12.34 3.65 -5.73
C ALA A 248 -13.59 2.85 -6.15
N ARG A 249 -14.53 3.52 -6.81
CA ARG A 249 -15.88 3.01 -7.11
C ARG A 249 -15.86 1.74 -7.95
N ASP A 250 -15.06 1.71 -9.01
CA ASP A 250 -15.04 0.58 -9.94
C ASP A 250 -14.51 -0.69 -9.25
N GLU A 251 -13.44 -0.58 -8.48
CA GLU A 251 -12.93 -1.67 -7.63
C GLU A 251 -13.98 -2.08 -6.57
N ALA A 252 -14.67 -1.12 -5.94
CA ALA A 252 -15.70 -1.42 -4.95
C ALA A 252 -16.89 -2.19 -5.55
N LEU A 253 -17.32 -1.79 -6.76
CA LEU A 253 -18.37 -2.46 -7.53
C LEU A 253 -17.94 -3.87 -7.88
N GLN A 254 -16.73 -4.05 -8.41
CA GLN A 254 -16.21 -5.37 -8.74
C GLN A 254 -16.23 -6.31 -7.54
N GLU A 255 -15.72 -5.89 -6.38
CA GLU A 255 -15.69 -6.73 -5.18
C GLU A 255 -17.11 -7.07 -4.67
N VAL A 256 -18.06 -6.14 -4.77
CA VAL A 256 -19.47 -6.37 -4.42
C VAL A 256 -20.15 -7.32 -5.40
N GLU A 257 -19.83 -7.23 -6.69
CA GLU A 257 -20.37 -8.13 -7.70
C GLU A 257 -19.86 -9.55 -7.51
N GLU A 258 -18.55 -9.72 -7.28
CA GLU A 258 -17.96 -11.01 -6.91
C GLU A 258 -18.60 -11.56 -5.62
N LEU A 259 -18.81 -10.71 -4.60
CA LEU A 259 -19.53 -11.08 -3.38
C LEU A 259 -20.95 -11.59 -3.67
N LEU A 260 -21.71 -10.88 -4.50
CA LEU A 260 -23.10 -11.23 -4.83
C LEU A 260 -23.21 -12.43 -5.77
N GLN A 261 -22.17 -12.73 -6.55
CA GLN A 261 -22.08 -14.01 -7.27
C GLN A 261 -21.94 -15.18 -6.28
N MET A 262 -21.15 -15.02 -5.23
CA MET A 262 -20.95 -16.04 -4.19
C MET A 262 -22.16 -16.16 -3.25
N VAL A 263 -22.77 -15.02 -2.88
CA VAL A 263 -23.89 -14.93 -1.93
C VAL A 263 -24.96 -13.98 -2.50
N PRO A 264 -25.84 -14.47 -3.40
CA PRO A 264 -26.83 -13.61 -4.08
C PRO A 264 -27.76 -12.85 -3.16
N ASN A 265 -28.07 -13.40 -1.97
CA ASN A 265 -28.98 -12.82 -1.00
C ASN A 265 -28.29 -11.98 0.10
N ASN A 266 -27.02 -11.60 -0.09
CA ASN A 266 -26.33 -10.73 0.86
C ASN A 266 -26.92 -9.31 0.83
N ARG A 267 -27.73 -8.97 1.84
CA ARG A 267 -28.44 -7.68 1.93
C ARG A 267 -27.49 -6.47 1.95
N GLU A 268 -26.37 -6.59 2.66
CA GLU A 268 -25.39 -5.50 2.77
C GLU A 268 -24.67 -5.26 1.44
N GLY A 269 -24.30 -6.33 0.74
CA GLY A 269 -23.73 -6.30 -0.60
C GLY A 269 -24.70 -5.71 -1.62
N GLN A 270 -25.98 -6.08 -1.59
CA GLN A 270 -27.01 -5.50 -2.45
C GLN A 270 -27.20 -4.00 -2.17
N ALA A 271 -27.32 -3.61 -0.90
CA ALA A 271 -27.44 -2.20 -0.51
C ALA A 271 -26.20 -1.39 -0.94
N LEU A 272 -25.01 -1.96 -0.78
CA LEU A 272 -23.77 -1.36 -1.22
C LEU A 272 -23.71 -1.22 -2.75
N LYS A 273 -24.11 -2.25 -3.50
CA LYS A 273 -24.23 -2.20 -4.97
C LYS A 273 -25.18 -1.10 -5.41
N THR A 274 -26.38 -1.06 -4.83
CA THR A 274 -27.39 -0.04 -5.13
C THR A 274 -26.85 1.35 -4.83
N ARG A 275 -26.18 1.56 -3.69
CA ARG A 275 -25.53 2.84 -3.35
C ARG A 275 -24.45 3.21 -4.35
N LEU A 276 -23.60 2.26 -4.73
CA LEU A 276 -22.52 2.45 -5.70
C LEU A 276 -23.05 2.68 -7.12
N LEU A 277 -24.21 2.14 -7.51
CA LEU A 277 -24.82 2.35 -8.83
C LEU A 277 -25.66 3.64 -8.87
N ASN A 278 -26.44 3.89 -7.82
CA ASN A 278 -27.32 5.06 -7.71
C ASN A 278 -26.58 6.36 -7.39
N ASN A 279 -25.27 6.31 -7.13
CA ASN A 279 -24.39 7.49 -7.07
C ASN A 279 -24.15 8.10 -8.48
N HIS A 280 -25.23 8.35 -9.22
CA HIS A 280 -25.33 9.51 -10.09
C HIS A 280 -25.48 10.71 -9.14
N PHE A 281 -24.50 11.61 -9.10
CA PHE A 281 -24.60 12.83 -8.30
C PHE A 281 -25.67 13.77 -8.91
N ASN A 282 -26.94 13.44 -8.68
CA ASN A 282 -28.06 14.39 -8.65
C ASN A 282 -28.36 14.83 -7.21
N LEU A 283 -27.46 14.54 -6.26
CA LEU A 283 -27.61 15.03 -4.90
C LEU A 283 -27.41 16.54 -4.91
N SER A 284 -28.50 17.27 -4.68
CA SER A 284 -28.41 18.68 -4.31
C SER A 284 -27.47 18.82 -3.10
N TYR A 285 -26.67 19.88 -3.08
CA TYR A 285 -25.77 20.32 -2.01
C TYR A 285 -26.18 19.93 -0.55
N PRO A 286 -27.47 20.06 -0.15
CA PRO A 286 -27.92 19.68 1.19
C PRO A 286 -27.87 18.17 1.49
N GLN A 287 -28.13 17.31 0.49
CA GLN A 287 -28.26 15.86 0.70
C GLN A 287 -26.91 15.20 0.98
N HIS A 288 -25.82 15.66 0.34
CA HIS A 288 -24.47 15.17 0.64
C HIS A 288 -24.04 15.54 2.06
N TYR A 289 -24.27 16.79 2.46
CA TYR A 289 -24.00 17.22 3.84
C TYR A 289 -24.84 16.42 4.86
N GLU A 290 -26.12 16.19 4.57
CA GLU A 290 -27.00 15.41 5.46
C GLU A 290 -26.53 13.96 5.59
N GLN A 291 -26.03 13.35 4.51
CA GLN A 291 -25.47 11.99 4.56
C GLN A 291 -24.18 11.93 5.36
N GLU A 292 -23.21 12.80 5.09
CA GLU A 292 -21.91 12.81 5.79
C GLU A 292 -22.06 13.18 7.28
N SER A 293 -22.96 14.11 7.61
CA SER A 293 -23.24 14.48 9.01
C SER A 293 -23.88 13.34 9.82
N LYS A 294 -24.63 12.42 9.19
CA LYS A 294 -25.15 11.21 9.85
C LYS A 294 -24.05 10.20 10.18
N LEU A 295 -22.99 10.13 9.38
CA LEU A 295 -21.86 9.23 9.64
C LEU A 295 -20.98 9.69 10.81
N VAL A 296 -20.98 10.98 11.11
CA VAL A 296 -20.17 11.59 12.18
C VAL A 296 -21.06 12.45 13.09
N PRO A 297 -21.90 11.82 13.94
CA PRO A 297 -22.85 12.55 14.78
C PRO A 297 -22.13 13.38 15.85
N GLY A 298 -22.66 14.58 16.10
CA GLY A 298 -22.16 15.48 17.13
C GLY A 298 -23.12 16.65 17.37
N LYS A 299 -22.89 17.40 18.44
CA LYS A 299 -23.66 18.62 18.74
C LYS A 299 -23.38 19.67 17.65
N LYS A 300 -24.42 20.34 17.18
CA LYS A 300 -24.27 21.46 16.26
C LYS A 300 -23.46 22.58 16.92
N CYS A 301 -22.41 23.02 16.24
CA CYS A 301 -21.56 24.12 16.69
C CYS A 301 -21.63 25.26 15.67
N ASN A 302 -21.66 26.48 16.18
CA ASN A 302 -21.50 27.65 15.33
C ASN A 302 -20.01 27.88 15.11
N LEU A 303 -19.61 28.06 13.86
CA LEU A 303 -18.26 28.46 13.49
C LEU A 303 -18.31 29.78 12.72
N LYS A 304 -17.41 30.69 13.06
CA LYS A 304 -17.27 31.99 12.41
C LYS A 304 -16.02 32.00 11.53
N LEU A 305 -16.13 32.48 10.31
CA LEU A 305 -14.98 32.71 9.45
C LEU A 305 -14.15 33.87 10.02
N ILE A 306 -12.93 33.59 10.49
CA ILE A 306 -12.03 34.57 11.10
C ILE A 306 -10.90 35.01 10.18
N TYR A 307 -10.55 34.18 9.20
CA TYR A 307 -9.53 34.48 8.21
C TYR A 307 -9.86 33.81 6.89
N SER A 308 -9.58 34.52 5.80
CA SER A 308 -9.78 34.00 4.46
C SER A 308 -8.89 34.71 3.43
N THR A 309 -8.24 33.97 2.55
CA THR A 309 -7.39 34.54 1.49
C THR A 309 -7.39 33.67 0.24
N VAL A 310 -7.10 34.27 -0.91
CA VAL A 310 -6.67 33.53 -2.11
C VAL A 310 -5.14 33.45 -2.07
N GLU A 311 -4.60 32.25 -2.24
CA GLU A 311 -3.16 32.01 -2.36
C GLU A 311 -2.86 31.58 -3.79
N ALA A 312 -2.19 32.44 -4.54
CA ALA A 312 -1.74 32.15 -5.89
C ALA A 312 -0.24 31.86 -5.89
N SER A 313 0.13 30.69 -6.42
CA SER A 313 1.50 30.30 -6.71
C SER A 313 1.66 29.92 -8.18
N LYS A 314 2.89 29.64 -8.61
CA LYS A 314 3.16 29.16 -9.97
C LYS A 314 2.41 27.86 -10.32
N TYR A 315 2.11 27.02 -9.34
CA TYR A 315 1.60 25.67 -9.54
C TYR A 315 0.14 25.49 -9.14
N ILE A 316 -0.35 26.34 -8.24
CA ILE A 316 -1.69 26.23 -7.69
C ILE A 316 -2.21 27.59 -7.24
N THR A 317 -3.48 27.83 -7.52
CA THR A 317 -4.28 28.87 -6.87
C THR A 317 -5.30 28.17 -5.98
N LEU A 318 -5.43 28.60 -4.73
CA LEU A 318 -6.37 28.04 -3.76
C LEU A 318 -7.00 29.13 -2.89
N ILE A 319 -8.14 28.82 -2.28
CA ILE A 319 -8.72 29.61 -1.20
C ILE A 319 -8.39 28.93 0.13
N ARG A 320 -7.87 29.71 1.08
CA ARG A 320 -7.71 29.29 2.47
C ARG A 320 -8.80 29.94 3.31
N LEU A 321 -9.50 29.15 4.12
CA LEU A 321 -10.51 29.59 5.08
C LEU A 321 -10.13 29.08 6.47
N ILE A 322 -10.26 29.93 7.49
CA ILE A 322 -10.12 29.53 8.89
C ILE A 322 -11.42 29.89 9.63
N TYR A 323 -12.07 28.86 10.16
CA TYR A 323 -13.28 28.98 10.94
C TYR A 323 -12.98 28.71 12.41
N GLN A 324 -13.50 29.55 13.30
CA GLN A 324 -13.32 29.39 14.74
C GLN A 324 -14.64 29.03 15.41
N TRP A 325 -14.62 28.07 16.33
CA TRP A 325 -15.75 27.75 17.22
C TRP A 325 -15.52 28.37 18.60
N ASN A 326 -16.61 28.62 19.34
CA ASN A 326 -16.56 29.30 20.64
C ASN A 326 -16.86 28.40 21.85
N THR A 327 -17.08 27.11 21.63
CA THR A 327 -17.37 26.14 22.68
C THR A 327 -16.13 25.35 23.07
N THR A 328 -15.94 25.10 24.35
CA THR A 328 -14.93 24.13 24.80
C THR A 328 -15.35 22.73 24.34
N LEU A 329 -14.48 22.07 23.58
CA LEU A 329 -14.69 20.72 23.05
C LEU A 329 -13.54 19.83 23.51
N SER A 330 -13.85 18.56 23.76
CA SER A 330 -12.81 17.52 23.80
C SER A 330 -12.16 17.34 22.43
N TYR A 331 -10.99 16.71 22.38
CA TYR A 331 -10.33 16.39 21.10
C TYR A 331 -11.24 15.57 20.17
N GLU A 332 -11.98 14.60 20.72
CA GLU A 332 -12.89 13.76 19.94
C GLU A 332 -14.06 14.55 19.36
N GLU A 333 -14.65 15.47 20.15
CA GLU A 333 -15.73 16.34 19.68
C GLU A 333 -15.23 17.34 18.62
N ALA A 334 -14.04 17.90 18.80
CA ALA A 334 -13.41 18.78 17.82
C ALA A 334 -13.09 18.05 16.51
N PHE A 335 -12.57 16.82 16.60
CA PHE A 335 -12.33 15.97 15.43
C PHE A 335 -13.64 15.66 14.67
N ARG A 336 -14.72 15.36 15.40
CA ARG A 336 -16.05 15.14 14.80
C ARG A 336 -16.63 16.42 14.20
N LEU A 337 -16.43 17.57 14.84
CA LEU A 337 -16.82 18.87 14.31
C LEU A 337 -16.08 19.17 13.00
N ASP A 338 -14.75 19.05 12.99
CA ASP A 338 -13.91 19.23 11.80
C ASP A 338 -14.38 18.36 10.63
N ARG A 339 -14.63 17.06 10.85
CA ARG A 339 -15.18 16.16 9.82
C ARG A 339 -16.48 16.67 9.21
N ARG A 340 -17.43 17.13 10.03
CA ARG A 340 -18.69 17.71 9.55
C ARG A 340 -18.45 19.05 8.83
N THR A 341 -17.55 19.88 9.32
CA THR A 341 -17.16 21.15 8.67
C THR A 341 -16.57 20.90 7.29
N ARG A 342 -15.73 19.88 7.12
CA ARG A 342 -15.20 19.49 5.81
C ARG A 342 -16.30 19.09 4.84
N ALA A 343 -17.26 18.28 5.30
CA ALA A 343 -18.41 17.88 4.49
C ALA A 343 -19.26 19.10 4.09
N TYR A 344 -19.52 20.00 5.04
CA TYR A 344 -20.27 21.23 4.80
C TYR A 344 -19.57 22.13 3.76
N ILE A 345 -18.28 22.40 3.95
CA ILE A 345 -17.53 23.36 3.13
C ILE A 345 -17.25 22.84 1.72
N THR A 346 -17.00 21.54 1.58
CA THR A 346 -16.86 20.91 0.26
C THR A 346 -18.09 21.14 -0.59
N CYS A 347 -19.26 21.05 0.04
CA CYS A 347 -20.54 21.30 -0.58
C CYS A 347 -20.69 22.83 -0.85
N ALA A 348 -20.26 23.68 0.09
CA ALA A 348 -20.55 25.11 0.09
C ALA A 348 -19.92 25.86 -1.10
N VAL A 349 -18.90 25.26 -1.73
CA VAL A 349 -18.28 25.76 -2.96
C VAL A 349 -19.31 26.12 -4.04
N TYR A 350 -20.30 25.26 -4.28
CA TYR A 350 -21.33 25.51 -5.30
C TYR A 350 -22.15 26.76 -4.97
N ASP A 351 -22.64 26.82 -3.74
CA ASP A 351 -23.46 27.91 -3.24
C ASP A 351 -22.69 29.24 -3.18
N ALA A 352 -21.40 29.19 -2.82
CA ALA A 352 -20.51 30.32 -2.81
C ALA A 352 -20.31 30.84 -4.25
N ALA A 353 -20.03 29.95 -5.20
CA ALA A 353 -19.88 30.29 -6.60
C ALA A 353 -21.15 30.93 -7.17
N LYS A 354 -22.33 30.34 -6.93
CA LYS A 354 -23.62 30.90 -7.34
C LYS A 354 -23.89 32.27 -6.73
N SER A 355 -23.59 32.45 -5.43
CA SER A 355 -23.76 33.76 -4.77
C SER A 355 -22.82 34.85 -5.32
N ALA A 356 -21.65 34.45 -5.83
CA ALA A 356 -20.69 35.32 -6.48
C ALA A 356 -20.98 35.56 -7.98
N GLY A 357 -22.08 35.01 -8.51
CA GLY A 357 -22.45 35.11 -9.92
C GLY A 357 -21.54 34.31 -10.87
N LEU A 358 -20.80 33.33 -10.35
CA LEU A 358 -19.92 32.48 -11.15
C LEU A 358 -20.68 31.30 -11.76
N PHE A 359 -20.31 30.92 -12.98
CA PHE A 359 -20.73 29.62 -13.51
C PHE A 359 -20.17 28.49 -12.64
N CYS A 360 -21.02 27.54 -12.27
CA CYS A 360 -20.64 26.39 -11.47
C CYS A 360 -21.54 25.20 -11.78
N GLN A 361 -20.91 24.04 -11.99
CA GLN A 361 -21.57 22.75 -12.19
C GLN A 361 -20.82 21.63 -11.46
N PRO A 362 -21.50 20.56 -11.01
CA PRO A 362 -20.84 19.42 -10.40
C PRO A 362 -19.89 18.74 -11.40
N SER A 363 -18.79 18.20 -10.88
CA SER A 363 -17.92 17.30 -11.63
C SER A 363 -18.45 15.87 -11.55
N GLU A 364 -18.40 15.14 -12.67
CA GLU A 364 -18.75 13.72 -12.71
C GLU A 364 -17.80 12.85 -11.86
N THR A 365 -16.57 13.35 -11.63
CA THR A 365 -15.56 12.66 -10.81
C THR A 365 -15.40 13.39 -9.47
N PRO A 366 -15.76 12.76 -8.33
CA PRO A 366 -15.56 13.36 -7.01
C PRO A 366 -14.06 13.34 -6.61
N TYR A 367 -13.70 14.14 -5.62
CA TYR A 367 -12.37 14.13 -5.00
C TYR A 367 -12.33 13.19 -3.79
N GLY A 368 -12.22 11.89 -4.06
CA GLY A 368 -12.45 10.85 -3.05
C GLY A 368 -13.94 10.82 -2.68
N ARG A 369 -14.28 11.00 -1.39
CA ARG A 369 -15.68 11.14 -0.92
C ARG A 369 -16.28 12.54 -1.10
N ARG A 370 -15.46 13.52 -1.47
CA ARG A 370 -15.84 14.93 -1.51
C ARG A 370 -16.39 15.30 -2.89
N PRO A 371 -17.50 16.05 -2.99
CA PRO A 371 -17.91 16.66 -4.23
C PRO A 371 -16.80 17.52 -4.84
N ALA A 372 -16.74 17.53 -6.15
CA ALA A 372 -15.87 18.41 -6.91
C ALA A 372 -16.71 19.22 -7.90
N TRP A 373 -16.23 20.42 -8.24
CA TRP A 373 -17.02 21.43 -8.93
C TRP A 373 -16.21 22.04 -10.07
N PHE A 374 -16.78 22.11 -11.26
CA PHE A 374 -16.25 22.97 -12.31
C PHE A 374 -16.75 24.38 -12.05
N VAL A 375 -15.83 25.29 -11.72
CA VAL A 375 -16.12 26.70 -11.47
C VAL A 375 -15.50 27.54 -12.57
N GLU A 376 -16.19 28.60 -12.97
CA GLU A 376 -15.72 29.57 -13.95
C GLU A 376 -14.28 30.01 -13.69
N GLY A 377 -13.47 30.06 -14.75
CA GLY A 377 -12.07 30.45 -14.68
C GLY A 377 -11.09 29.31 -14.35
N GLU A 378 -11.58 28.13 -13.96
CA GLU A 378 -10.73 26.96 -13.69
C GLU A 378 -10.96 25.83 -14.70
N LYS A 379 -9.87 25.19 -15.15
CA LYS A 379 -9.92 24.12 -16.17
C LYS A 379 -10.20 22.76 -15.57
N THR A 380 -9.81 22.57 -14.32
CA THR A 380 -10.01 21.34 -13.57
C THR A 380 -11.12 21.54 -12.55
N ALA A 381 -11.71 20.44 -12.09
CA ALA A 381 -12.65 20.54 -10.98
C ALA A 381 -11.91 21.02 -9.73
N ILE A 382 -12.59 21.79 -8.88
CA ILE A 382 -12.09 22.20 -7.57
C ILE A 382 -12.84 21.47 -6.47
N SER A 383 -12.18 21.24 -5.35
CA SER A 383 -12.77 20.64 -4.16
C SER A 383 -12.04 21.14 -2.92
N LEU A 384 -12.48 20.72 -1.73
CA LEU A 384 -11.68 20.83 -0.53
C LEU A 384 -10.49 19.88 -0.68
N ILE A 385 -9.29 20.41 -0.92
CA ILE A 385 -8.08 19.62 -1.18
C ILE A 385 -7.28 19.32 0.08
N ASN A 386 -7.37 20.19 1.08
CA ASN A 386 -6.68 20.04 2.36
C ASN A 386 -7.54 20.61 3.48
N ALA A 387 -7.38 20.06 4.68
CA ALA A 387 -8.03 20.57 5.87
C ALA A 387 -7.37 20.03 7.15
N ALA A 388 -7.35 20.84 8.19
CA ALA A 388 -6.84 20.53 9.52
C ALA A 388 -7.65 21.29 10.58
N PHE A 389 -7.53 20.91 11.84
CA PHE A 389 -8.05 21.70 12.96
C PHE A 389 -6.99 21.82 14.05
N GLU A 390 -7.03 22.92 14.80
CA GLU A 390 -6.17 23.18 15.94
C GLU A 390 -7.06 23.37 17.18
N LEU A 391 -6.91 22.46 18.15
CA LEU A 391 -7.74 22.46 19.36
C LEU A 391 -7.39 23.66 20.26
N SER A 392 -6.11 24.02 20.34
CA SER A 392 -5.65 25.12 21.19
C SER A 392 -6.18 26.49 20.74
N GLU A 393 -6.36 26.67 19.43
CA GLU A 393 -6.91 27.89 18.84
C GLU A 393 -8.42 27.81 18.53
N SER A 394 -9.00 26.64 18.77
CA SER A 394 -10.41 26.33 18.50
C SER A 394 -10.82 26.61 17.04
N ASN A 395 -9.97 26.24 16.08
CA ASN A 395 -10.19 26.56 14.67
C ASN A 395 -10.04 25.38 13.70
N CYS A 396 -10.70 25.50 12.55
CA CYS A 396 -10.59 24.60 11.40
C CYS A 396 -9.98 25.38 10.23
N LEU A 397 -8.87 24.88 9.70
CA LEU A 397 -8.26 25.30 8.44
C LEU A 397 -8.82 24.48 7.29
N LEU A 398 -9.26 25.13 6.23
CA LEU A 398 -9.82 24.51 5.03
C LEU A 398 -9.21 25.14 3.79
N GLU A 399 -8.74 24.31 2.86
CA GLU A 399 -8.17 24.78 1.59
C GLU A 399 -8.95 24.21 0.41
N ILE A 400 -9.52 25.11 -0.40
CA ILE A 400 -10.27 24.78 -1.61
C ILE A 400 -9.38 25.06 -2.80
N GLY A 401 -9.18 24.06 -3.66
CA GLY A 401 -8.24 24.14 -4.77
C GLY A 401 -8.56 23.14 -5.88
N PRO A 402 -7.80 23.16 -6.97
CA PRO A 402 -7.96 22.20 -8.07
C PRO A 402 -7.65 20.77 -7.61
N THR A 403 -8.45 19.81 -8.08
CA THR A 403 -8.31 18.38 -7.73
C THR A 403 -7.07 17.73 -8.38
N VAL A 404 -6.53 18.35 -9.43
CA VAL A 404 -5.32 17.92 -10.13
C VAL A 404 -4.34 19.09 -10.17
N ARG A 405 -3.08 18.83 -9.78
CA ARG A 405 -2.00 19.83 -9.89
C ARG A 405 -1.46 19.88 -11.32
N GLU A 406 -1.46 21.06 -11.93
CA GLU A 406 -0.87 21.27 -13.25
C GLU A 406 0.66 21.43 -13.15
N VAL A 407 1.42 20.52 -13.76
CA VAL A 407 2.91 20.52 -13.74
C VAL A 407 3.49 21.60 -14.66
N ARG A 408 2.70 22.14 -15.60
CA ARG A 408 3.09 23.17 -16.59
C ARG A 408 2.07 24.32 -16.66
N ALA A 409 1.67 24.86 -15.51
CA ALA A 409 0.77 26.01 -15.47
C ALA A 409 1.51 27.34 -15.69
N GLN A 410 0.86 28.27 -16.40
CA GLN A 410 1.17 29.71 -16.35
C GLN A 410 0.41 30.32 -15.15
N GLN A 411 0.92 31.42 -14.59
CA GLN A 411 0.26 32.12 -13.48
C GLN A 411 -1.14 32.56 -13.92
N LYS A 412 -2.18 31.98 -13.31
CA LYS A 412 -3.58 32.28 -13.62
C LYS A 412 -4.00 33.60 -12.96
N SER A 413 -4.91 34.33 -13.61
CA SER A 413 -5.57 35.48 -13.00
C SER A 413 -6.39 35.02 -11.79
N GLY A 414 -6.09 35.56 -10.61
CA GLY A 414 -6.78 35.23 -9.35
C GLY A 414 -8.22 35.76 -9.26
N VAL A 415 -8.71 36.50 -10.27
CA VAL A 415 -9.99 37.23 -10.21
C VAL A 415 -11.18 36.31 -9.94
N TYR A 416 -11.25 35.13 -10.56
CA TYR A 416 -12.34 34.17 -10.31
C TYR A 416 -12.28 33.56 -8.91
N TRP A 417 -11.06 33.32 -8.40
CA TRP A 417 -10.84 32.82 -7.05
C TRP A 417 -11.20 33.87 -5.99
N GLU A 418 -10.92 35.15 -6.25
CA GLU A 418 -11.34 36.26 -5.37
C GLU A 418 -12.87 36.40 -5.35
N LYS A 419 -13.54 36.33 -6.51
CA LYS A 419 -15.00 36.30 -6.57
C LYS A 419 -15.59 35.12 -5.79
N LEU A 420 -15.02 33.93 -5.96
CA LEU A 420 -15.45 32.75 -5.22
C LEU A 420 -15.27 32.94 -3.71
N LEU A 421 -14.14 33.52 -3.30
CA LEU A 421 -13.88 33.88 -1.90
C LEU A 421 -14.89 34.88 -1.35
N ASP A 422 -15.30 35.88 -2.14
CA ASP A 422 -16.35 36.83 -1.73
C ASP A 422 -17.71 36.13 -1.56
N GLY A 423 -18.02 35.12 -2.38
CA GLY A 423 -19.17 34.25 -2.17
C GLY A 423 -19.13 33.53 -0.82
N PHE A 424 -17.96 33.05 -0.40
CA PHE A 424 -17.76 32.48 0.94
C PHE A 424 -17.97 33.49 2.05
N LYS A 425 -17.37 34.69 1.94
CA LYS A 425 -17.55 35.75 2.95
C LYS A 425 -19.01 36.15 3.08
N ASN A 426 -19.74 36.25 1.97
CA ASN A 426 -21.14 36.70 1.96
C ASN A 426 -22.10 35.67 2.55
N LYS A 427 -22.00 34.40 2.11
CA LYS A 427 -22.98 33.36 2.47
C LYS A 427 -22.56 32.49 3.64
N PHE A 428 -21.26 32.40 3.91
CA PHE A 428 -20.66 31.46 4.84
C PHE A 428 -19.73 32.13 5.86
N SER A 429 -19.87 33.43 6.13
CA SER A 429 -19.14 34.10 7.23
C SER A 429 -19.44 33.50 8.62
N SER A 430 -20.58 32.83 8.75
CA SER A 430 -20.96 32.04 9.91
C SER A 430 -21.69 30.79 9.45
N ILE A 431 -21.27 29.63 9.93
CA ILE A 431 -21.84 28.33 9.60
C ILE A 431 -22.29 27.62 10.88
N ASN A 432 -23.29 26.75 10.75
CA ASN A 432 -23.78 25.94 11.87
C ASN A 432 -23.76 24.47 11.48
N VAL A 433 -22.83 23.72 12.07
CA VAL A 433 -22.40 22.41 11.59
C VAL A 433 -22.50 21.34 12.66
#